data_AF-A0A182VEL2-F1
#
_entry.id   AF-A0A182VEL2-F1
#
_cell.length_a   1.000
_cell.length_b   1.000
_cell.length_c   1.000
_cell.angle_alpha   90.00
_cell.angle_beta   90.00
_cell.angle_gamma   90.00
#
_symmetry.space_group_name_H-M   'P 1'
#
loop_
_entity.id
_entity.type
_entity.pdbx_description
1 polymer ?
#
loop_
_entity_poly.entity_id
_entity_poly.type
_entity_poly.pdbx_seq_one_letter_code
_entity_poly.pdbx_strand_id
1 'polypeptide(L)'
;MFSTMKSLMTTAVRAEQMMARSYAAKAAAKAAAGAQGKVVAVIGAVVDVQFDEQLPPILNALEVQGRSARLVLEVAQHLGENTVRTIAMDGTEGLVRGQRVLDTGSPIRIPRFLSQPFQVAEVFTGHAGKLVPLEETIKGFTKILNGELDHLPEVAFYMVGPIEEVVEKAERLAKEAA
;
A
#
# COMPACT_ATOMS: atom_id res chain seq x y z
N MET A 1 36.97 -4.38 25.58
CA MET A 1 35.95 -5.42 25.83
C MET A 1 34.56 -4.84 26.17
N PHE A 2 34.46 -3.71 26.89
CA PHE A 2 33.16 -3.10 27.26
C PHE A 2 32.38 -2.39 26.13
N SER A 3 33.06 -1.86 25.11
CA SER A 3 32.41 -1.14 24.00
C SER A 3 31.56 -2.06 23.10
N THR A 4 32.07 -3.26 22.81
CA THR A 4 31.42 -4.25 21.97
C THR A 4 30.11 -4.76 22.58
N MET A 5 30.07 -4.93 23.91
CA MET A 5 28.89 -5.41 24.64
C MET A 5 27.75 -4.36 24.66
N LYS A 6 28.10 -3.07 24.72
CA LYS A 6 27.15 -1.94 24.67
C LYS A 6 26.52 -1.76 23.28
N SER A 7 27.29 -2.00 22.22
CA SER A 7 26.80 -1.98 20.83
C SER A 7 25.81 -3.11 20.54
N LEU A 8 26.08 -4.32 21.04
CA LEU A 8 25.19 -5.48 20.94
C LEU A 8 23.86 -5.25 21.68
N MET A 9 23.87 -4.71 22.91
CA MET A 9 22.63 -4.38 23.63
C MET A 9 21.82 -3.28 22.94
N THR A 10 22.48 -2.27 22.36
CA THR A 10 21.78 -1.16 21.67
C THR A 10 21.12 -1.63 20.37
N THR A 11 21.73 -2.57 19.66
CA THR A 11 21.18 -3.17 18.45
C THR A 11 20.00 -4.10 18.76
N ALA A 12 20.09 -4.90 19.82
CA ALA A 12 19.01 -5.79 20.26
C ALA A 12 17.74 -5.02 20.68
N VAL A 13 17.90 -3.95 21.47
CA VAL A 13 16.77 -3.09 21.89
C VAL A 13 16.13 -2.39 20.68
N ARG A 14 16.91 -1.99 19.67
CA ARG A 14 16.40 -1.42 18.41
C ARG A 14 15.61 -2.45 17.60
N ALA A 15 16.08 -3.69 17.52
CA ALA A 15 15.39 -4.76 16.81
C ALA A 15 14.05 -5.12 17.49
N GLU A 16 14.02 -5.22 18.82
CA GLU A 16 12.79 -5.45 19.58
C GLU A 16 11.80 -4.28 19.47
N GLN A 17 12.27 -3.03 19.52
CA GLN A 17 11.41 -1.86 19.28
C GLN A 17 10.86 -1.80 17.85
N MET A 18 11.65 -2.19 16.85
CA MET A 18 11.22 -2.26 15.45
C MET A 18 10.20 -3.40 15.25
N MET A 19 10.42 -4.55 15.88
CA MET A 19 9.46 -5.66 15.86
C MET A 19 8.16 -5.32 16.59
N ALA A 20 8.22 -4.70 17.77
CA ALA A 20 7.04 -4.28 18.53
C ALA A 20 6.20 -3.22 17.79
N ARG A 21 6.86 -2.26 17.11
CA ARG A 21 6.18 -1.29 16.23
C ARG A 21 5.52 -1.97 15.03
N SER A 22 6.19 -2.95 14.42
CA SER A 22 5.63 -3.71 13.30
C SER A 22 4.43 -4.58 13.71
N TYR A 23 4.42 -5.10 14.93
CA TYR A 23 3.35 -5.94 15.45
C TYR A 23 2.12 -5.11 15.81
N ALA A 24 2.30 -3.95 16.44
CA ALA A 24 1.21 -3.01 16.71
C ALA A 24 0.58 -2.47 15.42
N ALA A 25 1.39 -2.17 14.39
CA ALA A 25 0.90 -1.75 13.08
C ALA A 25 0.14 -2.87 12.35
N LYS A 26 0.64 -4.11 12.38
CA LYS A 26 -0.06 -5.28 11.83
C LYS A 26 -1.35 -5.62 12.57
N ALA A 27 -1.38 -5.46 13.89
CA ALA A 27 -2.57 -5.68 14.71
C ALA A 27 -3.65 -4.60 14.47
N ALA A 28 -3.24 -3.33 14.32
CA ALA A 28 -4.14 -2.24 13.96
C ALA A 28 -4.68 -2.38 12.52
N ALA A 29 -3.83 -2.78 11.56
CA ALA A 29 -4.25 -3.06 10.18
C ALA A 29 -5.24 -4.23 10.10
N LYS A 30 -5.03 -5.28 10.90
CA LYS A 30 -5.96 -6.42 11.00
C LYS A 30 -7.28 -6.06 11.71
N ALA A 31 -7.28 -5.09 12.61
CA ALA A 31 -8.47 -4.61 13.32
C ALA A 31 -9.30 -3.59 12.51
N ALA A 32 -8.67 -2.88 11.55
CA ALA A 32 -9.34 -1.90 10.69
C ALA A 32 -9.87 -2.50 9.37
N ALA A 33 -9.36 -3.67 8.95
CA ALA A 33 -9.88 -4.39 7.78
C ALA A 33 -11.39 -4.63 7.91
N GLY A 34 -12.18 -3.99 7.04
CA GLY A 34 -13.65 -4.08 7.05
C GLY A 34 -14.37 -2.94 7.76
N ALA A 35 -13.68 -1.91 8.24
CA ALA A 35 -14.33 -0.67 8.68
C ALA A 35 -15.14 -0.07 7.52
N GLN A 36 -16.36 0.38 7.80
CA GLN A 36 -17.26 0.92 6.79
C GLN A 36 -17.37 2.43 6.95
N GLY A 37 -17.32 3.11 5.83
CA GLY A 37 -17.48 4.55 5.75
C GLY A 37 -18.48 4.95 4.68
N LYS A 38 -18.78 6.25 4.65
CA LYS A 38 -19.65 6.89 3.68
C LYS A 38 -18.96 8.11 3.08
N VAL A 39 -19.09 8.28 1.77
CA VAL A 39 -18.60 9.49 1.09
C VAL A 39 -19.33 10.71 1.64
N VAL A 40 -18.59 11.70 2.13
CA VAL A 40 -19.16 12.97 2.59
C VAL A 40 -18.97 14.09 1.58
N ALA A 41 -17.85 14.12 0.86
CA ALA A 41 -17.59 15.12 -0.19
C ALA A 41 -16.73 14.54 -1.32
N VAL A 42 -16.92 15.09 -2.53
CA VAL A 42 -16.16 14.74 -3.74
C VAL A 42 -15.68 16.04 -4.36
N ILE A 43 -14.37 16.23 -4.44
CA ILE A 43 -13.70 17.44 -4.92
C ILE A 43 -12.62 17.01 -5.92
N GLY A 44 -13.03 16.80 -7.18
CA GLY A 44 -12.15 16.22 -8.21
C GLY A 44 -11.67 14.82 -7.79
N ALA A 45 -10.36 14.61 -7.74
CA ALA A 45 -9.76 13.36 -7.27
C ALA A 45 -9.76 13.21 -5.73
N VAL A 46 -10.06 14.28 -4.99
CA VAL A 46 -10.10 14.25 -3.52
C VAL A 46 -11.49 13.82 -3.07
N VAL A 47 -11.55 12.75 -2.29
CA VAL A 47 -12.80 12.23 -1.74
C VAL A 47 -12.67 12.18 -0.23
N ASP A 48 -13.57 12.87 0.48
CA ASP A 48 -13.62 12.80 1.93
C ASP A 48 -14.62 11.70 2.33
N VAL A 49 -14.20 10.80 3.22
CA VAL A 49 -14.98 9.64 3.67
C VAL A 49 -15.08 9.66 5.19
N GLN A 50 -16.29 9.56 5.72
CA GLN A 50 -16.55 9.49 7.15
C GLN A 50 -16.80 8.05 7.58
N PHE A 51 -16.16 7.62 8.65
CA PHE A 51 -16.30 6.31 9.28
C PHE A 51 -17.08 6.43 10.58
N ASP A 52 -17.84 5.39 10.92
CA ASP A 52 -18.69 5.43 12.13
C ASP A 52 -17.90 5.04 13.40
N GLU A 53 -16.90 4.16 13.28
CA GLU A 53 -16.07 3.71 14.41
C GLU A 53 -14.57 3.81 14.09
N GLN A 54 -13.97 2.71 13.61
CA GLN A 54 -12.53 2.59 13.44
C GLN A 54 -12.07 3.44 12.25
N LEU A 55 -11.23 4.42 12.53
CA LEU A 55 -10.63 5.26 11.49
C LEU A 55 -9.49 4.48 10.79
N PRO A 56 -9.54 4.31 9.46
CA PRO A 56 -8.47 3.66 8.73
C PRO A 56 -7.14 4.42 8.86
N PRO A 57 -6.00 3.73 8.98
CA PRO A 57 -4.69 4.39 9.04
C PRO A 57 -4.37 5.14 7.74
N ILE A 58 -3.45 6.09 7.82
CA ILE A 58 -2.91 6.77 6.63
C ILE A 58 -2.23 5.73 5.73
N LEU A 59 -2.35 5.91 4.42
CA LEU A 59 -1.94 5.02 3.32
C LEU A 59 -2.83 3.80 3.10
N ASN A 60 -3.82 3.50 3.96
CA ASN A 60 -4.73 2.39 3.66
C ASN A 60 -5.53 2.65 2.40
N ALA A 61 -5.77 1.58 1.65
CA ALA A 61 -6.66 1.60 0.51
C ALA A 61 -8.12 1.41 0.99
N LEU A 62 -9.01 2.22 0.44
CA LEU A 62 -10.45 2.11 0.60
C LEU A 62 -11.08 1.74 -0.74
N GLU A 63 -12.09 0.89 -0.72
CA GLU A 63 -12.82 0.48 -1.92
C GLU A 63 -14.26 0.99 -1.90
N VAL A 64 -14.63 1.76 -2.93
CA VAL A 64 -15.98 2.27 -3.09
C VAL A 64 -16.91 1.15 -3.57
N GLN A 65 -18.00 0.94 -2.84
CA GLN A 65 -18.95 -0.14 -3.11
C GLN A 65 -20.06 0.29 -4.09
N GLY A 66 -20.64 -0.70 -4.76
CA GLY A 66 -21.82 -0.51 -5.63
C GLY A 66 -21.51 0.18 -6.96
N ARG A 67 -20.26 0.13 -7.43
CA ARG A 67 -19.84 0.62 -8.75
C ARG A 67 -19.64 -0.55 -9.71
N SER A 68 -19.79 -0.30 -11.02
CA SER A 68 -19.48 -1.27 -12.07
C SER A 68 -17.97 -1.45 -12.25
N ALA A 69 -17.22 -0.34 -12.23
CA ALA A 69 -15.77 -0.33 -12.22
C ALA A 69 -15.24 -0.17 -10.79
N ARG A 70 -14.21 -0.93 -10.46
CA ARG A 70 -13.53 -0.85 -9.16
C ARG A 70 -12.90 0.53 -9.01
N LEU A 71 -13.20 1.21 -7.90
CA LEU A 71 -12.59 2.49 -7.54
C LEU A 71 -11.92 2.38 -6.19
N VAL A 72 -10.60 2.57 -6.20
CA VAL A 72 -9.77 2.56 -5.00
C VAL A 72 -9.43 4.01 -4.61
N LEU A 73 -9.51 4.29 -3.32
CA LEU A 73 -9.10 5.56 -2.72
C LEU A 73 -7.94 5.28 -1.76
N GLU A 74 -6.92 6.13 -1.73
CA GLU A 74 -5.85 6.05 -0.73
C GLU A 74 -6.08 7.07 0.37
N VAL A 75 -6.02 6.67 1.63
CA VAL A 75 -6.09 7.60 2.77
C VAL A 75 -4.83 8.47 2.81
N ALA A 76 -5.00 9.76 2.52
CA ALA A 76 -3.89 10.73 2.53
C ALA A 76 -3.76 11.45 3.88
N GLN A 77 -4.88 11.72 4.55
CA GLN A 77 -4.88 12.52 5.79
C GLN A 77 -6.12 12.23 6.65
N HIS A 78 -5.98 12.36 7.97
CA HIS A 78 -7.12 12.43 8.90
C HIS A 78 -7.56 13.88 9.12
N LEU A 79 -8.86 14.15 8.99
CA LEU A 79 -9.42 15.51 9.10
C LEU A 79 -10.07 15.79 10.47
N GLY A 80 -10.28 14.77 11.30
CA GLY A 80 -11.11 14.85 12.51
C GLY A 80 -12.55 14.40 12.24
N GLU A 81 -13.40 14.36 13.27
CA GLU A 81 -14.82 13.93 13.16
C GLU A 81 -15.00 12.57 12.46
N ASN A 82 -14.09 11.63 12.75
CA ASN A 82 -13.96 10.32 12.09
C ASN A 82 -13.94 10.38 10.55
N THR A 83 -13.42 11.48 10.01
CA THR A 83 -13.34 11.71 8.56
C THR A 83 -11.91 11.64 8.09
N VAL A 84 -11.70 10.94 6.99
CA VAL A 84 -10.43 10.88 6.28
C VAL A 84 -10.54 11.55 4.92
N ARG A 85 -9.48 12.24 4.53
CA ARG A 85 -9.27 12.71 3.17
C ARG A 85 -8.55 11.64 2.38
N THR A 86 -9.12 11.28 1.25
CA THR A 86 -8.56 10.28 0.36
C THR A 86 -8.31 10.82 -1.04
N ILE A 87 -7.40 10.18 -1.76
CA ILE A 87 -7.08 10.47 -3.16
C ILE A 87 -7.56 9.28 -3.99
N ALA A 88 -8.42 9.54 -4.97
CA ALA A 88 -8.91 8.53 -5.89
C ALA A 88 -7.83 8.10 -6.88
N MET A 89 -7.69 6.80 -7.06
CA MET A 89 -6.72 6.22 -7.99
C MET A 89 -7.21 6.18 -9.44
N ASP A 90 -8.50 6.44 -9.64
CA ASP A 90 -9.16 6.54 -10.95
C ASP A 90 -10.29 7.58 -10.88
N GLY A 91 -10.99 7.79 -11.99
CA GLY A 91 -12.07 8.75 -12.13
C GLY A 91 -13.15 8.66 -11.04
N THR A 92 -13.55 9.81 -10.51
CA THR A 92 -14.59 9.95 -9.47
C THR A 92 -15.97 10.24 -10.06
N GLU A 93 -16.15 10.09 -11.36
CA GLU A 93 -17.43 10.30 -12.03
C GLU A 93 -18.50 9.36 -11.46
N GLY A 94 -19.70 9.90 -11.27
CA GLY A 94 -20.84 9.19 -10.69
C GLY A 94 -20.72 8.89 -9.19
N LEU A 95 -19.66 9.34 -8.51
CA LEU A 95 -19.54 9.20 -7.06
C LEU A 95 -20.51 10.16 -6.35
N VAL A 96 -21.29 9.64 -5.40
CA VAL A 96 -22.31 10.42 -4.68
C VAL A 96 -22.09 10.37 -3.17
N ARG A 97 -22.59 11.40 -2.47
CA ARG A 97 -22.57 11.43 -1.00
C ARG A 97 -23.42 10.28 -0.44
N GLY A 98 -23.00 9.74 0.70
CA GLY A 98 -23.61 8.57 1.32
C GLY A 98 -23.21 7.24 0.69
N GLN A 99 -22.46 7.24 -0.41
CA GLN A 99 -21.98 6.01 -1.02
C GLN A 99 -21.06 5.25 -0.07
N ARG A 100 -21.29 3.95 0.05
CA ARG A 100 -20.55 3.09 0.97
C ARG A 100 -19.11 2.88 0.49
N VAL A 101 -18.20 2.93 1.44
CA VAL A 101 -16.76 2.71 1.25
C VAL A 101 -16.29 1.70 2.28
N LEU A 102 -15.43 0.77 1.88
CA LEU A 102 -14.85 -0.24 2.77
C LEU A 102 -13.35 -0.02 2.92
N ASP A 103 -12.84 -0.11 4.14
CA ASP A 103 -11.40 -0.23 4.37
C ASP A 103 -10.92 -1.63 3.98
N THR A 104 -9.93 -1.69 3.09
CA THR A 104 -9.32 -2.95 2.67
C THR A 104 -8.37 -3.52 3.73
N GLY A 105 -7.95 -2.71 4.70
CA GLY A 105 -7.00 -3.11 5.75
C GLY A 105 -5.54 -3.12 5.32
N SER A 106 -5.24 -2.76 4.07
CA SER A 106 -3.88 -2.70 3.53
C SER A 106 -3.65 -1.46 2.65
N PRO A 107 -2.41 -0.96 2.58
CA PRO A 107 -2.03 0.06 1.60
C PRO A 107 -2.21 -0.35 0.14
N ILE A 108 -2.31 0.66 -0.74
CA ILE A 108 -2.21 0.43 -2.20
C ILE A 108 -0.77 0.02 -2.59
N ARG A 109 -0.66 -0.80 -3.64
CA ARG A 109 0.63 -1.32 -4.14
C ARG A 109 1.39 -0.35 -5.04
N ILE A 110 0.69 0.63 -5.60
CA ILE A 110 1.21 1.61 -6.58
C ILE A 110 2.47 2.33 -6.10
N PRO A 111 2.53 2.90 -4.87
CA PRO A 111 3.73 3.60 -4.41
C PRO A 111 4.98 2.72 -4.39
N ARG A 112 4.84 1.41 -4.17
CA ARG A 112 5.96 0.46 -4.21
C ARG A 112 6.30 0.11 -5.65
N PHE A 113 5.30 -0.15 -6.49
CA PHE A 113 5.50 -0.52 -7.89
C PHE A 113 6.16 0.59 -8.74
N LEU A 114 6.04 1.85 -8.34
CA LEU A 114 6.79 2.96 -8.95
C LEU A 114 8.32 2.86 -8.75
N SER A 115 8.80 1.96 -7.89
CA SER A 115 10.24 1.77 -7.67
C SER A 115 10.84 0.79 -8.66
N GLN A 116 11.92 1.21 -9.32
CA GLN A 116 12.60 0.46 -10.35
C GLN A 116 14.12 0.51 -10.14
N PRO A 117 14.86 -0.59 -10.38
CA PRO A 117 16.31 -0.56 -10.42
C PRO A 117 16.79 0.20 -11.65
N PHE A 118 17.57 1.27 -11.43
CA PHE A 118 18.16 2.06 -12.51
C PHE A 118 19.48 1.45 -13.00
N GLN A 119 19.66 1.35 -14.31
CA GLN A 119 20.90 0.84 -14.92
C GLN A 119 22.14 1.62 -14.48
N VAL A 120 22.03 2.93 -14.30
CA VAL A 120 23.13 3.77 -13.79
C VAL A 120 23.46 3.51 -12.32
N ALA A 121 22.55 2.89 -11.56
CA ALA A 121 22.70 2.61 -10.14
C ALA A 121 23.15 1.17 -9.86
N GLU A 122 23.36 0.33 -10.89
CA GLU A 122 23.81 -1.05 -10.75
C GLU A 122 25.09 -1.16 -9.92
N VAL A 123 26.05 -0.28 -10.18
CA VAL A 123 27.36 -0.25 -9.51
C VAL A 123 27.26 0.02 -8.00
N PHE A 124 26.15 0.62 -7.53
CA PHE A 124 25.93 0.93 -6.13
C PHE A 124 24.95 -0.03 -5.46
N THR A 125 23.91 -0.44 -6.18
CA THR A 125 22.81 -1.24 -5.64
C THR A 125 23.04 -2.75 -5.76
N GLY A 126 23.91 -3.18 -6.68
CA GLY A 126 24.11 -4.59 -7.01
C GLY A 126 22.91 -5.25 -7.72
N HIS A 127 21.89 -4.47 -8.08
CA HIS A 127 20.71 -4.95 -8.80
C HIS A 127 20.80 -4.53 -10.26
N ALA A 128 20.64 -5.47 -11.18
CA ALA A 128 20.58 -5.18 -12.61
C ALA A 128 19.45 -4.20 -12.91
N GLY A 129 19.76 -3.15 -13.65
CA GLY A 129 18.85 -2.13 -14.10
C GLY A 129 17.82 -2.71 -15.05
N LYS A 130 16.62 -2.13 -14.98
CA LYS A 130 15.50 -2.52 -15.83
C LYS A 130 15.06 -1.31 -16.63
N LEU A 131 14.68 -1.52 -17.87
CA LEU A 131 13.99 -0.53 -18.71
C LEU A 131 12.63 -1.15 -19.06
N VAL A 132 11.55 -0.57 -18.54
CA VAL A 132 10.20 -1.08 -18.76
C VAL A 132 9.54 -0.28 -19.89
N PRO A 133 9.10 -0.92 -20.99
CA PRO A 133 8.34 -0.25 -22.03
C PRO A 133 7.03 0.36 -21.51
N LEU A 134 6.51 1.34 -22.24
CA LEU A 134 5.28 2.02 -21.86
C LEU A 134 4.08 1.06 -21.81
N GLU A 135 3.95 0.14 -22.78
CA GLU A 135 2.81 -0.80 -22.79
C GLU A 135 2.81 -1.73 -21.57
N GLU A 136 3.99 -2.21 -21.15
CA GLU A 136 4.15 -3.05 -19.96
C GLU A 136 3.86 -2.28 -18.68
N THR A 137 4.25 -1.01 -18.63
CA THR A 137 3.98 -0.12 -17.51
C THR A 137 2.47 0.06 -17.34
N ILE A 138 1.76 0.42 -18.41
CA ILE A 138 0.29 0.61 -18.40
C ILE A 138 -0.40 -0.69 -17.96
N LYS A 139 -0.02 -1.82 -18.56
CA LYS A 139 -0.55 -3.14 -18.20
C LYS A 139 -0.37 -3.44 -16.71
N GLY A 140 0.80 -3.15 -16.15
CA GLY A 140 1.10 -3.38 -14.74
C GLY A 140 0.21 -2.55 -13.81
N PHE A 141 0.09 -1.25 -14.05
CA PHE A 141 -0.76 -0.38 -13.24
C PHE A 141 -2.25 -0.75 -13.37
N THR A 142 -2.73 -1.07 -14.56
CA THR A 142 -4.12 -1.53 -14.75
C THR A 142 -4.41 -2.80 -13.96
N LYS A 143 -3.51 -3.79 -13.97
CA LYS A 143 -3.67 -5.02 -13.17
C LYS A 143 -3.72 -4.75 -11.67
N ILE A 144 -2.90 -3.83 -11.18
CA ILE A 144 -2.89 -3.42 -9.76
C ILE A 144 -4.21 -2.72 -9.39
N LEU A 145 -4.66 -1.76 -10.21
CA LEU A 145 -5.91 -1.03 -9.98
C LEU A 145 -7.13 -1.96 -10.00
N ASN A 146 -7.15 -2.94 -10.90
CA ASN A 146 -8.19 -3.96 -10.96
C ASN A 146 -8.17 -4.96 -9.79
N GLY A 147 -7.09 -5.00 -9.00
CA GLY A 147 -6.96 -5.84 -7.81
C GLY A 147 -6.55 -7.27 -8.09
N GLU A 148 -6.12 -7.57 -9.32
CA GLU A 148 -5.69 -8.92 -9.71
C GLU A 148 -4.53 -9.44 -8.85
N LEU A 149 -3.73 -8.52 -8.30
CA LEU A 149 -2.51 -8.84 -7.55
C LEU A 149 -2.66 -8.54 -6.05
N ASP A 150 -3.90 -8.39 -5.56
CA ASP A 150 -4.14 -8.01 -4.16
C ASP A 150 -3.81 -9.09 -3.14
N HIS A 151 -3.58 -10.31 -3.61
CA HIS A 151 -3.11 -11.44 -2.81
C HIS A 151 -1.59 -11.45 -2.59
N LEU A 152 -0.82 -10.66 -3.37
CA LEU A 152 0.64 -10.64 -3.28
C LEU A 152 1.12 -9.69 -2.17
N PRO A 153 2.22 -10.01 -1.47
CA PRO A 153 2.77 -9.15 -0.43
C PRO A 153 3.35 -7.85 -1.02
N GLU A 154 3.18 -6.73 -0.31
CA GLU A 154 3.67 -5.40 -0.76
C GLU A 154 5.17 -5.36 -1.07
N VAL A 155 5.97 -6.17 -0.38
CA VAL A 155 7.43 -6.25 -0.58
C VAL A 155 7.78 -6.77 -1.97
N ALA A 156 6.89 -7.55 -2.61
CA ALA A 156 7.09 -8.04 -3.97
C ALA A 156 7.05 -6.92 -5.02
N PHE A 157 6.39 -5.80 -4.73
CA PHE A 157 6.27 -4.66 -5.66
C PHE A 157 7.46 -3.69 -5.59
N TYR A 158 8.43 -3.92 -4.72
CA TYR A 158 9.56 -3.02 -4.53
C TYR A 158 10.75 -3.40 -5.42
N MET A 159 11.36 -2.43 -6.10
CA MET A 159 12.57 -2.60 -6.93
C MET A 159 12.41 -3.74 -7.93
N VAL A 160 11.42 -3.60 -8.82
CA VAL A 160 11.08 -4.54 -9.88
C VAL A 160 11.00 -3.82 -11.22
N GLY A 161 11.11 -4.56 -12.32
CA GLY A 161 10.80 -4.05 -13.65
C GLY A 161 9.31 -4.23 -13.99
N PRO A 162 8.97 -5.04 -15.02
CA PRO A 162 7.59 -5.27 -15.42
C PRO A 162 6.80 -6.07 -14.38
N ILE A 163 5.48 -6.10 -14.54
CA ILE A 163 4.56 -6.66 -13.55
C ILE A 163 4.75 -8.17 -13.34
N GLU A 164 5.26 -8.88 -14.33
CA GLU A 164 5.58 -10.30 -14.26
C GLU A 164 6.66 -10.58 -13.21
N GLU A 165 7.65 -9.71 -13.07
CA GLU A 165 8.72 -9.86 -12.05
C GLU A 165 8.16 -9.74 -10.62
N VAL A 166 7.04 -9.05 -10.42
CA VAL A 166 6.37 -8.99 -9.10
C VAL A 166 5.89 -10.37 -8.69
N VAL A 167 5.29 -11.13 -9.62
CA VAL A 167 4.78 -12.47 -9.36
C VAL A 167 5.93 -13.42 -9.04
N GLU A 168 6.98 -13.41 -9.85
CA GLU A 168 8.19 -14.20 -9.63
C GLU A 168 8.85 -13.90 -8.28
N LYS A 169 8.94 -12.61 -7.93
CA LYS A 169 9.48 -12.17 -6.65
C LYS A 169 8.59 -12.61 -5.48
N ALA A 170 7.27 -12.54 -5.62
CA ALA A 170 6.34 -13.00 -4.59
C ALA A 170 6.47 -14.52 -4.36
N GLU A 171 6.59 -15.31 -5.43
CA GLU A 171 6.83 -16.75 -5.32
C GLU A 171 8.15 -17.07 -4.63
N ARG A 172 9.21 -16.33 -4.95
CA ARG A 172 10.51 -16.47 -4.28
C ARG A 172 10.42 -16.17 -2.79
N LEU A 173 9.75 -15.07 -2.43
CA LEU A 173 9.52 -14.70 -1.03
C LEU A 173 8.68 -15.75 -0.29
N ALA A 174 7.70 -16.36 -0.95
CA ALA A 174 6.90 -17.44 -0.37
C ALA A 174 7.74 -18.70 -0.10
N LYS A 175 8.68 -19.03 -0.99
CA LYS A 175 9.62 -20.15 -0.81
C LYS A 175 10.64 -19.89 0.30
N GLU A 176 11.14 -18.66 0.42
CA GLU A 176 12.10 -18.27 1.47
C GLU A 176 11.47 -18.21 2.88
N ALA A 177 10.15 -18.09 2.96
CA ALA A 177 9.39 -18.05 4.22
C ALA A 177 8.86 -19.43 4.68
N ALA A 178 9.03 -20.47 3.86
CA ALA A 178 8.63 -21.85 4.14
C ALA A 178 9.78 -22.68 4.73
#